data_AF-A0A7I0JQY8-F1
#
_entry.id   AF-A0A7I0JQY8-F1
#
_cell.length_a   1.000
_cell.length_b   1.000
_cell.length_c   1.000
_cell.angle_alpha   90.00
_cell.angle_beta   90.00
_cell.angle_gamma   90.00
#
_symmetry.space_group_name_H-M   'P 1'
#
loop_
_entity.id
_entity.type
_entity.pdbx_description
1 polymer ?
#
loop_
_entity_poly.entity_id
_entity_poly.type
_entity_poly.pdbx_seq_one_letter_code
_entity_poly.pdbx_strand_id
1 'polypeptide(L)'
;AAMDERLAAVDVLVLPTVPMVAPSIAAMAGDEELRDTTEGLLLRNTQVANQFDLCAISLPMPGLALPAGLMLVARHGHDRHLLAVAAAMEVLLKD
;
A
#
# COMPACT_ATOMS: atom_id res chain seq x y z
N ALA A 1 -8.35 18.88 3.69
CA ALA A 1 -7.65 20.04 4.27
C ALA A 1 -6.58 19.60 5.28
N ALA A 2 -6.93 19.11 6.48
CA ALA A 2 -5.92 18.77 7.50
C ALA A 2 -4.90 17.68 7.06
N MET A 3 -5.32 16.63 6.36
CA MET A 3 -4.39 15.62 5.85
C MET A 3 -3.52 16.15 4.71
N ASP A 4 -4.10 16.93 3.79
CA ASP A 4 -3.38 17.57 2.69
C ASP A 4 -2.24 18.46 3.20
N GLU A 5 -2.51 19.29 4.22
CA GLU A 5 -1.50 20.11 4.90
C GLU A 5 -0.42 19.26 5.58
N ARG A 6 -0.80 18.13 6.19
CA ARG A 6 0.14 17.22 6.85
C ARG A 6 1.11 16.58 5.86
N LEU A 7 0.63 16.31 4.64
CA LEU A 7 1.41 15.74 3.56
C LEU A 7 2.16 16.81 2.76
N ALA A 8 1.86 18.09 2.89
CA ALA A 8 2.52 19.16 2.12
C ALA A 8 4.04 19.25 2.34
N ALA A 9 4.56 18.68 3.43
CA ALA A 9 5.99 18.64 3.73
C ALA A 9 6.76 17.52 2.99
N VAL A 10 6.07 16.61 2.31
CA VAL A 10 6.66 15.47 1.60
C VAL A 10 6.00 15.27 0.24
N ASP A 11 6.74 14.81 -0.75
CA ASP A 11 6.18 14.55 -2.08
C ASP A 11 5.31 13.26 -2.09
N VAL A 12 5.81 12.22 -1.42
CA VAL A 12 5.20 10.88 -1.35
C VAL A 12 5.51 10.25 0.01
N LEU A 13 4.53 9.56 0.60
CA LEU A 13 4.73 8.64 1.72
C LEU A 13 4.99 7.23 1.22
N VAL A 14 5.91 6.53 1.88
CA VAL A 14 6.32 5.16 1.53
C VAL A 14 6.08 4.23 2.71
N LEU A 15 5.44 3.09 2.46
CA LEU A 15 5.12 2.08 3.48
C LEU A 15 4.89 0.71 2.84
N PRO A 16 4.97 -0.40 3.60
CA PRO A 16 4.49 -1.68 3.10
C PRO A 16 3.01 -1.59 2.68
N THR A 17 2.63 -2.21 1.57
CA THR A 17 1.22 -2.22 1.14
C THR A 17 0.34 -2.96 2.12
N VAL A 18 0.77 -4.15 2.55
CA VAL A 18 0.09 -4.99 3.53
C VAL A 18 1.11 -5.55 4.54
N PRO A 19 0.72 -5.86 5.79
CA PRO A 19 1.67 -6.25 6.84
C PRO A 19 2.01 -7.74 6.86
N MET A 20 1.43 -8.55 5.97
CA MET A 20 1.62 -10.00 5.91
C MET A 20 1.54 -10.52 4.48
N VAL A 21 2.14 -11.69 4.25
CA VAL A 21 2.02 -12.43 2.97
C VAL A 21 0.63 -13.05 2.82
N ALA A 22 0.31 -13.51 1.61
CA ALA A 22 -0.97 -14.11 1.30
C ALA A 22 -1.26 -15.33 2.23
N PRO A 23 -2.37 -15.31 2.98
CA PRO A 23 -2.80 -16.47 3.76
C PRO A 23 -3.32 -17.57 2.82
N SER A 24 -3.33 -18.82 3.30
CA SER A 24 -3.94 -19.91 2.53
C SER A 24 -5.46 -19.76 2.45
N ILE A 25 -6.05 -20.08 1.30
CA ILE A 25 -7.51 -20.05 1.10
C ILE A 25 -8.21 -21.00 2.09
N ALA A 26 -7.63 -22.20 2.32
CA ALA A 26 -8.18 -23.19 3.23
C ALA A 26 -8.29 -22.66 4.68
N ALA A 27 -7.26 -21.96 5.16
CA ALA A 27 -7.29 -21.34 6.48
C ALA A 27 -8.38 -20.26 6.58
N MET A 28 -8.54 -19.43 5.54
CA MET A 28 -9.55 -18.37 5.54
C MET A 28 -10.99 -18.88 5.41
N ALA A 29 -11.19 -20.05 4.79
CA ALA A 29 -12.52 -20.63 4.59
C ALA A 29 -13.08 -21.33 5.84
N GLY A 30 -12.21 -21.77 6.75
CA GLY A 30 -12.59 -22.58 7.91
C GLY A 30 -12.78 -21.80 9.21
N ASP A 31 -12.42 -20.52 9.25
CA ASP A 31 -12.37 -19.71 10.48
C ASP A 31 -12.74 -18.25 10.21
N GLU A 32 -13.92 -17.86 10.70
CA GLU A 32 -14.49 -16.52 10.52
C GLU A 32 -13.73 -15.44 11.33
N GLU A 33 -13.36 -15.74 12.58
CA GLU A 33 -12.65 -14.78 13.44
C GLU A 33 -11.25 -14.49 12.90
N LEU A 34 -10.58 -15.54 12.41
CA LEU A 34 -9.29 -15.40 11.73
C LEU A 34 -9.43 -14.56 10.44
N ARG A 35 -10.50 -14.78 9.66
CA ARG A 35 -10.76 -14.02 8.43
C ARG A 35 -10.96 -12.53 8.73
N ASP A 36 -11.79 -12.19 9.72
CA ASP A 36 -12.05 -10.79 10.09
C ASP A 36 -10.79 -10.10 10.62
N THR A 37 -10.01 -10.79 11.45
CA THR A 37 -8.72 -10.28 11.94
C THR A 37 -7.74 -10.05 10.79
N THR A 38 -7.68 -11.00 9.85
CA THR A 38 -6.79 -10.92 8.68
C THR A 38 -7.20 -9.78 7.76
N GLU A 39 -8.49 -9.60 7.49
CA GLU A 39 -9.01 -8.49 6.68
C GLU A 39 -8.63 -7.13 7.29
N GLY A 40 -8.82 -6.96 8.61
CA GLY A 40 -8.42 -5.74 9.30
C GLY A 40 -6.92 -5.45 9.18
N LEU A 41 -6.08 -6.49 9.25
CA LEU A 41 -4.63 -6.35 9.04
C LEU A 41 -4.28 -5.97 7.60
N LEU A 42 -4.90 -6.62 6.61
CA LEU A 42 -4.67 -6.34 5.19
C LEU A 42 -5.10 -4.92 4.80
N LEU A 43 -6.17 -4.40 5.42
CA LEU A 43 -6.67 -3.05 5.15
C LEU A 43 -5.96 -1.95 5.95
N ARG A 44 -5.23 -2.29 7.02
CA ARG A 44 -4.63 -1.35 7.98
C ARG A 44 -3.96 -0.13 7.33
N ASN A 45 -3.17 -0.36 6.28
CA ASN A 45 -2.44 0.70 5.59
C ASN A 45 -3.23 1.28 4.40
N THR A 46 -3.83 0.40 3.59
CA THR A 46 -4.51 0.79 2.33
C THR A 46 -5.77 1.61 2.58
N GLN A 47 -6.50 1.35 3.66
CA GLN A 47 -7.71 2.09 4.00
C GLN A 47 -7.45 3.58 4.29
N VAL A 48 -6.23 3.94 4.72
CA VAL A 48 -5.87 5.32 5.04
C VAL A 48 -5.97 6.19 3.79
N ALA A 49 -5.49 5.69 2.64
CA ALA A 49 -5.60 6.41 1.38
C ALA A 49 -7.06 6.63 0.98
N ASN A 50 -7.91 5.61 1.13
CA ASN A 50 -9.34 5.69 0.84
C ASN A 50 -10.06 6.70 1.74
N GLN A 51 -9.80 6.68 3.06
CA GLN A 51 -10.49 7.54 4.03
C GLN A 51 -10.15 9.02 3.87
N PHE A 52 -8.93 9.33 3.42
CA PHE A 52 -8.47 10.70 3.22
C PHE A 52 -8.50 11.16 1.76
N ASP A 53 -9.09 10.36 0.86
CA ASP A 53 -9.20 10.66 -0.57
C ASP A 53 -7.85 10.97 -1.23
N LEU A 54 -6.85 10.15 -0.90
CA LEU A 54 -5.47 10.26 -1.37
C LEU A 54 -5.21 9.36 -2.58
N CYS A 55 -4.18 9.69 -3.36
CA CYS A 55 -3.70 8.82 -4.44
C CYS A 55 -2.73 7.78 -3.87
N ALA A 56 -2.87 6.50 -4.26
CA ALA A 56 -1.94 5.46 -3.82
C ALA A 56 -1.64 4.44 -4.93
N ILE A 57 -0.41 3.90 -4.94
CA ILE A 57 0.02 2.82 -5.85
C ILE A 57 0.90 1.82 -5.10
N SER A 58 0.80 0.53 -5.43
CA SER A 58 1.65 -0.52 -4.90
C SER A 58 2.59 -1.04 -5.98
N LEU A 59 3.89 -1.03 -5.72
CA LEU A 59 4.93 -1.61 -6.56
C LEU A 59 5.33 -3.00 -6.03
N PRO A 60 5.67 -3.96 -6.90
CA PRO A 60 6.19 -5.25 -6.46
C PRO A 60 7.61 -5.10 -5.89
N MET A 61 7.92 -5.83 -4.81
CA MET A 61 9.28 -5.96 -4.28
C MET A 61 9.87 -7.32 -4.69
N PRO A 62 10.93 -7.36 -5.51
CA PRO A 62 11.56 -8.63 -5.92
C PRO A 62 12.45 -9.22 -4.82
N GLY A 63 12.99 -10.41 -5.08
CA GLY A 63 13.93 -11.09 -4.18
C GLY A 63 13.31 -11.75 -2.93
N LEU A 64 11.98 -11.68 -2.76
CA LEU A 64 11.28 -12.30 -1.64
C LEU A 64 10.72 -13.68 -2.00
N ALA A 65 10.66 -14.56 -1.01
CA ALA A 65 10.12 -15.92 -1.18
C ALA A 65 8.63 -15.93 -1.59
N LEU A 66 7.87 -14.92 -1.16
CA LEU A 66 6.51 -14.66 -1.58
C LEU A 66 6.37 -13.18 -1.95
N PRO A 67 5.47 -12.82 -2.89
CA PRO A 67 5.29 -11.43 -3.30
C PRO A 67 4.94 -10.50 -2.13
N ALA A 68 5.56 -9.33 -2.10
CA ALA A 68 5.18 -8.22 -1.22
C ALA A 68 5.15 -6.91 -2.01
N GLY A 69 4.42 -5.93 -1.47
CA GLY A 69 4.22 -4.63 -2.10
C GLY A 69 4.85 -3.48 -1.32
N LEU A 70 5.44 -2.53 -2.06
CA LEU A 70 5.84 -1.22 -1.58
C LEU A 70 4.78 -0.19 -2.02
N MET A 71 4.03 0.36 -1.07
CA MET A 71 2.99 1.34 -1.34
C MET A 71 3.56 2.75 -1.28
N LEU A 72 3.20 3.55 -2.28
CA LEU A 72 3.46 4.98 -2.39
C LEU A 72 2.13 5.72 -2.30
N VAL A 73 2.06 6.77 -1.48
CA VAL A 73 0.86 7.58 -1.28
C VAL A 73 1.18 9.05 -1.52
N ALA A 74 0.36 9.73 -2.31
CA ALA A 74 0.44 11.16 -2.58
C ALA A 74 -0.89 11.86 -2.27
N ARG A 75 -0.84 13.19 -2.24
CA ARG A 75 -2.02 14.04 -2.01
C ARG A 75 -3.09 13.82 -3.09
N HIS A 76 -4.34 14.14 -2.75
CA HIS A 76 -5.46 14.13 -3.69
C HIS A 76 -5.12 14.84 -5.00
N GLY A 77 -5.49 14.25 -6.14
CA GLY A 77 -5.28 14.82 -7.48
C GLY A 77 -3.84 14.85 -7.98
N HIS A 78 -2.90 14.20 -7.28
CA HIS A 78 -1.48 14.16 -7.66
C HIS A 78 -1.08 12.87 -8.40
N ASP A 79 -2.03 12.13 -8.98
CA ASP A 79 -1.79 10.82 -9.63
C ASP A 79 -0.64 10.84 -10.64
N ARG A 80 -0.56 11.88 -11.49
CA ARG A 80 0.53 11.99 -12.48
C ARG A 80 1.90 12.11 -11.82
N HIS A 81 1.99 12.85 -10.73
CA HIS A 81 3.23 13.00 -9.96
C HIS A 81 3.57 11.68 -9.26
N LEU A 82 2.58 11.05 -8.61
CA LEU A 82 2.74 9.76 -7.95
C LEU A 82 3.24 8.68 -8.92
N LEU A 83 2.62 8.58 -10.11
CA LEU A 83 3.01 7.61 -11.14
C LEU A 83 4.42 7.87 -11.70
N ALA A 84 4.83 9.14 -11.83
CA ALA A 84 6.19 9.48 -12.25
C ALA A 84 7.23 9.02 -11.21
N VAL A 85 6.97 9.26 -9.92
CA VAL A 85 7.81 8.76 -8.83
C VAL A 85 7.83 7.23 -8.81
N ALA A 86 6.66 6.60 -8.93
CA ALA A 86 6.52 5.15 -8.92
C ALA A 86 7.30 4.49 -10.06
N ALA A 87 7.23 5.05 -11.28
CA ALA A 87 7.99 4.56 -12.42
C ALA A 87 9.51 4.67 -12.20
N ALA A 88 9.99 5.77 -11.60
CA ALA A 88 11.40 5.92 -11.26
C ALA A 88 11.85 4.92 -10.19
N MET A 89 11.03 4.70 -9.16
CA MET A 89 11.31 3.73 -8.11
C MET A 89 11.27 2.29 -8.61
N GLU A 90 10.35 1.96 -9.52
CA GLU A 90 10.24 0.62 -10.10
C GLU A 90 11.53 0.21 -10.82
N VAL A 91 12.24 1.15 -11.47
CA VAL A 91 13.54 0.88 -12.10
C VAL A 91 14.61 0.53 -11.05
N LEU A 92 14.58 1.16 -9.88
CA LEU A 92 15.53 0.89 -8.79
C LEU A 92 15.22 -0.42 -8.04
N LEU A 93 13.96 -0.85 -8.08
CA LEU A 93 13.53 -2.11 -7.47
C LEU A 93 13.81 -3.30 -8.36
N LYS A 94 13.85 -3.13 -9.69
CA LYS A 94 14.21 -4.21 -10.62
C LYS A 94 15.67 -4.62 -10.38
N ASP A 95 15.88 -5.92 -10.16
CA ASP A 95 17.21 -6.55 -10.02
C ASP A 95 18.15 -6.22 -11.19
#